data_AF-A0A6L6C4A0-F1
#
_entry.id   AF-A0A6L6C4A0-F1
#
_cell.length_a   1.000
_cell.length_b   1.000
_cell.length_c   1.000
_cell.angle_alpha   90.00
_cell.angle_beta   90.00
_cell.angle_gamma   90.00
#
_symmetry.space_group_name_H-M   'P 1'
#
loop_
_entity.id
_entity.type
_entity.pdbx_description
1 polymer ?
#
loop_
_entity_poly.entity_id
_entity_poly.type
_entity_poly.pdbx_seq_one_letter_code
_entity_poly.pdbx_strand_id
1 'polypeptide(L)' 'MPVVALIFRKIFGYSNNKATQLMMTVHHQGRAIVWSGVRDRAEGYCVKLQANGLLSTVEQDS' A
#
# COMPACT_ATOMS: atom_id res chain seq x y z
N MET A 1 12.09 4.08 5.98
CA MET A 1 12.55 3.35 4.78
C MET A 1 11.95 4.00 3.52
N PRO A 2 12.74 4.72 2.68
CA PRO A 2 12.20 5.52 1.56
C PRO A 2 11.60 4.71 0.39
N VAL A 3 11.99 3.43 0.25
CA VAL A 3 11.58 2.58 -0.87
C VAL A 3 10.08 2.29 -0.86
N VAL A 4 9.49 2.04 0.32
CA VAL A 4 8.04 1.76 0.45
C VAL A 4 7.21 2.96 0.00
N ALA A 5 7.60 4.18 0.39
CA ALA A 5 6.93 5.40 -0.05
C ALA A 5 7.03 5.58 -1.58
N LEU A 6 8.19 5.26 -2.19
CA LEU A 6 8.35 5.28 -3.65
C LEU A 6 7.43 4.27 -4.35
N ILE A 7 7.29 3.06 -3.81
CA ILE A 7 6.39 2.03 -4.34
C ILE A 7 4.94 2.50 -4.27
N PHE A 8 4.52 3.10 -3.14
CA PHE A 8 3.17 3.66 -3.01
C PHE A 8 2.88 4.77 -4.01
N ARG A 9 3.85 5.64 -4.27
CA ARG A 9 3.74 6.67 -5.31
C ARG A 9 3.58 6.05 -6.70
N LYS A 10 4.39 5.02 -7.02
CA LYS A 10 4.38 4.35 -8.33
C LYS A 10 3.08 3.58 -8.59
N ILE A 11 2.54 2.90 -7.57
CA ILE A 11 1.36 2.04 -7.73
C ILE A 11 0.05 2.84 -7.63
N PHE A 12 -0.05 3.75 -6.66
CA PHE A 12 -1.29 4.47 -6.36
C PHE A 12 -1.33 5.91 -6.87
N GLY A 13 -0.21 6.44 -7.36
CA GLY A 13 -0.11 7.84 -7.78
C GLY A 13 -0.21 8.84 -6.63
N TYR A 14 0.02 8.42 -5.39
CA TYR A 14 -0.07 9.30 -4.22
C TYR A 14 1.00 10.40 -4.20
N SER A 15 0.67 11.51 -3.55
CA SER A 15 1.65 12.55 -3.25
C SER A 15 2.72 12.04 -2.29
N ASN A 16 3.88 12.73 -2.26
CA ASN A 16 4.98 12.36 -1.36
C ASN A 16 4.52 12.32 0.11
N ASN A 17 3.75 13.33 0.55
CA ASN A 17 3.24 13.40 1.92
C ASN A 17 2.39 12.17 2.28
N LYS A 18 1.41 11.82 1.45
CA LYS A 18 0.53 10.67 1.71
C LYS A 18 1.29 9.35 1.70
N ALA A 19 2.19 9.16 0.72
CA ALA A 19 3.01 7.95 0.65
C ALA A 19 3.95 7.81 1.85
N THR A 20 4.51 8.92 2.32
CA THR A 20 5.36 8.96 3.52
C THR A 20 4.55 8.64 4.77
N GLN A 21 3.35 9.21 4.93
CA GLN A 21 2.47 8.90 6.05
C GLN A 21 2.12 7.42 6.09
N LEU A 22 1.68 6.84 4.97
CA LEU A 22 1.35 5.41 4.89
C LEU A 22 2.55 4.52 5.20
N MET A 23 3.73 4.86 4.69
CA MET A 23 4.97 4.14 5.01
C MET A 23 5.28 4.19 6.51
N MET A 24 5.14 5.35 7.15
CA MET A 24 5.34 5.49 8.59
C MET A 24 4.33 4.67 9.39
N THR A 25 3.06 4.61 8.95
CA THR A 25 2.05 3.74 9.55
C THR A 25 2.48 2.27 9.49
N VAL A 26 2.93 1.79 8.33
CA VAL A 26 3.48 0.41 8.21
C VAL A 26 4.68 0.20 9.14
N HIS A 27 5.57 1.18 9.24
CA HIS A 27 6.78 1.07 10.07
C HIS A 27 6.46 0.98 11.56
N HIS A 28 5.47 1.74 12.05
CA HIS A 28 5.12 1.77 13.47
C HIS A 28 4.12 0.69 13.87
N GLN A 29 3.16 0.37 13.00
CA GLN A 29 2.03 -0.53 13.30
C GLN A 29 2.17 -1.91 12.65
N GLY A 30 3.18 -2.12 11.81
CA GLY A 30 3.40 -3.35 11.06
C GLY A 30 2.49 -3.52 9.83
N ARG A 31 1.40 -2.75 9.72
CA ARG A 31 0.46 -2.76 8.60
C ARG A 31 -0.17 -1.39 8.36
N ALA A 32 -0.71 -1.17 7.17
CA ALA A 32 -1.52 0.01 6.86
C ALA A 32 -2.52 -0.30 5.74
N ILE A 33 -3.71 0.30 5.80
CA ILE A 33 -4.66 0.29 4.68
C ILE A 33 -4.18 1.32 3.66
N VAL A 34 -3.66 0.84 2.53
CA VAL A 34 -3.10 1.70 1.46
C VAL A 34 -4.12 2.05 0.39
N TRP A 35 -5.17 1.24 0.24
CA TRP A 35 -6.26 1.44 -0.71
C TRP A 35 -7.52 0.71 -0.23
N SER A 36 -8.69 1.27 -0.52
CA SER A 36 -10.00 0.67 -0.26
C SER A 36 -10.94 0.87 -1.44
N GLY A 37 -11.88 -0.07 -1.63
CA GLY A 37 -12.85 -0.06 -2.72
C GLY A 37 -13.21 -1.46 -3.19
N VAL A 38 -13.62 -1.58 -4.47
CA VAL A 38 -14.02 -2.86 -5.06
C VAL A 38 -12.91 -3.91 -5.02
N ARG A 39 -13.30 -5.15 -4.72
CA ARG A 39 -12.40 -6.29 -4.52
C ARG A 39 -11.44 -6.52 -5.69
N ASP A 40 -11.94 -6.52 -6.92
CA ASP A 40 -11.12 -6.78 -8.12
C ASP A 40 -9.93 -5.81 -8.24
N ARG A 41 -10.14 -4.52 -7.94
CA ARG A 41 -9.06 -3.53 -7.95
C ARG A 41 -8.10 -3.72 -6.78
N ALA A 42 -8.62 -4.06 -5.59
CA ALA A 42 -7.80 -4.37 -4.43
C ALA A 42 -6.85 -5.54 -4.70
N GLU A 43 -7.36 -6.62 -5.31
CA GLU A 43 -6.55 -7.77 -5.71
C GLU A 43 -5.47 -7.37 -6.72
N GLY A 44 -5.81 -6.56 -7.72
CA GLY A 44 -4.83 -6.02 -8.68
C GLY A 44 -3.72 -5.18 -8.02
N TYR A 45 -4.05 -4.37 -7.01
CA TYR A 45 -3.04 -3.63 -6.24
C TYR A 45 -2.19 -4.54 -5.36
N CYS A 46 -2.80 -5.57 -4.74
CA CYS A 46 -2.10 -6.55 -3.94
C CYS A 46 -1.02 -7.27 -4.76
N VAL A 47 -1.33 -7.72 -5.97
CA VAL A 47 -0.35 -8.35 -6.88
C VAL A 47 0.78 -7.38 -7.23
N LYS A 48 0.48 -6.11 -7.53
CA LYS A 48 1.51 -5.10 -7.83
C LYS A 48 2.44 -4.87 -6.64
N LEU A 49 1.92 -4.84 -5.41
CA LEU A 49 2.72 -4.68 -4.21
C LEU A 49 3.64 -5.89 -3.98
N GLN A 50 3.10 -7.10 -4.10
CA GLN A 50 3.87 -8.34 -3.98
C GLN A 50 4.96 -8.45 -5.05
N ALA A 51 4.68 -8.02 -6.29
CA ALA A 51 5.68 -7.96 -7.36
C ALA A 51 6.82 -6.95 -7.08
N ASN A 52 6.61 -5.98 -6.18
CA ASN A 52 7.65 -5.07 -5.69
C ASN A 52 8.26 -5.54 -4.35
N GLY A 53 8.02 -6.80 -3.95
CA GLY A 53 8.59 -7.41 -2.75
C GLY A 53 7.91 -6.99 -1.44
N LEU A 54 6.73 -6.38 -1.49
CA LEU A 54 5.96 -6.03 -0.29
C LEU A 54 5.00 -7.16 0.09
N LEU A 55 4.95 -7.50 1.37
CA LEU A 55 3.89 -8.33 1.90
C LEU A 55 2.59 -7.51 1.93
N SER A 56 1.56 -7.98 1.23
CA SER A 56 0.24 -7.35 1.20
C SER A 56 -0.87 -8.39 1.13
N THR A 57 -2.01 -8.06 1.74
CA THR A 57 -3.23 -8.85 1.76
C THR A 57 -4.43 -7.97 1.41
N VAL A 58 -5.54 -8.59 1.00
CA VAL A 58 -6.84 -7.93 0.83
C VAL A 58 -7.76 -8.42 1.93
N GLU A 59 -8.40 -7.49 2.64
CA GLU A 59 -9.37 -7.77 3.69
C GLU A 59 -10.72 -7.14 3.34
N GLN A 60 -11.80 -7.77 3.80
CA GLN A 60 -13.16 -7.25 3.67
C GLN A 60 -13.48 -6.41 4.90
N ASP A 61 -13.94 -5.18 4.68
CA ASP A 61 -14.46 -4.34 5.76
C ASP A 61 -15.72 -4.98 6.34
N SER A 62 -15.75 -5.18 7.66
CA SER A 62 -16.79 -5.94 8.38
C SER A 62 -17.97 -5.06 8.77
#